data_AF-A0A2I0R621-F1
#
_entry.id   AF-A0A2I0R621-F1
#
_cell.length_a   1.000
_cell.length_b   1.000
_cell.length_c   1.000
_cell.angle_alpha   90.00
_cell.angle_beta   90.00
_cell.angle_gamma   90.00
#
_symmetry.space_group_name_H-M   'P 1'
#
loop_
_entity.id
_entity.type
_entity.pdbx_description
1 polymer ?
#
loop_
_entity_poly.entity_id
_entity_poly.type
_entity_poly.pdbx_seq_one_letter_code
_entity_poly.pdbx_strand_id
1 'polypeptide(L)'
;MKFHLIIFILFLTTSCSDNKEFNESKEYNPISLIYKEEPLLTPGQKLEDLNSSLSYRLDPMSRQNGDFKYKKDFLSTDDYFTVDLDNGVVSGIVFFHSDNSNNRITGVSGNWTFSTNKDSLSLQLAIDKFTNHLFPILNGKLELKKDWSLEIERNTYTEMFKLNNPEHDYSSWSLYYKAIPK
;
A
#
# COMPACT_ATOMS: atom_id res chain seq x y z
N MET A 1 12.72 -40.57 -15.14
CA MET A 1 12.73 -39.20 -14.58
C MET A 1 11.60 -38.41 -15.22
N LYS A 2 10.55 -38.10 -14.46
CA LYS A 2 9.38 -37.35 -14.95
C LYS A 2 9.45 -35.92 -14.40
N PHE A 3 9.63 -34.94 -15.30
CA PHE A 3 9.47 -33.52 -14.98
C PHE A 3 8.01 -33.26 -14.62
N HIS A 4 7.75 -32.76 -13.42
CA HIS A 4 6.45 -32.17 -13.08
C HIS A 4 6.50 -30.68 -13.39
N LEU A 5 5.81 -30.33 -14.47
CA LEU A 5 5.53 -28.97 -14.91
C LEU A 5 4.59 -28.32 -13.88
N ILE A 6 5.07 -27.28 -13.20
CA ILE A 6 4.24 -26.43 -12.36
C ILE A 6 3.42 -25.54 -13.29
N ILE A 7 2.11 -25.77 -13.34
CA ILE A 7 1.16 -24.87 -13.98
C ILE A 7 0.68 -23.90 -12.89
N PHE A 8 1.20 -22.67 -12.91
CA PHE A 8 0.60 -21.54 -12.22
C PHE A 8 -0.68 -21.16 -12.97
N ILE A 9 -1.85 -21.44 -12.39
CA ILE A 9 -3.12 -20.94 -12.90
C ILE A 9 -3.38 -19.56 -12.31
N LEU A 10 -3.42 -18.60 -13.21
CA LEU A 10 -3.80 -17.20 -13.05
C LEU A 10 -5.32 -17.05 -12.84
N PHE A 11 -5.70 -15.87 -12.34
CA PHE A 11 -7.03 -15.23 -12.31
C PHE A 11 -7.91 -15.43 -11.06
N LEU A 12 -8.07 -14.33 -10.32
CA LEU A 12 -9.32 -13.56 -10.33
C LEU A 12 -9.01 -12.10 -10.02
N THR A 13 -8.65 -11.34 -11.05
CA THR A 13 -8.78 -9.88 -11.03
C THR A 13 -10.26 -9.55 -11.13
N THR A 14 -10.94 -9.38 -10.00
CA THR A 14 -12.15 -8.57 -10.00
C THR A 14 -11.74 -7.13 -10.25
N SER A 15 -11.75 -6.76 -11.53
CA SER A 15 -11.81 -5.37 -11.96
C SER A 15 -13.12 -4.79 -11.47
N CYS A 16 -13.12 -4.29 -10.24
CA CYS A 16 -14.11 -3.32 -9.81
C CYS A 16 -13.64 -1.98 -10.40
N SER A 17 -14.19 -1.65 -11.56
CA SER A 17 -14.03 -0.35 -12.21
C SER A 17 -14.75 0.73 -11.39
N ASP A 18 -14.16 1.10 -10.25
CA ASP A 18 -14.50 2.37 -9.59
C ASP A 18 -13.73 3.49 -10.28
N ASN A 19 -14.21 3.89 -11.45
CA ASN A 19 -13.76 5.12 -12.13
C ASN A 19 -14.35 6.35 -11.41
N LYS A 20 -13.97 6.54 -10.14
CA LYS A 20 -14.13 7.85 -9.49
C LYS A 20 -12.91 8.68 -9.88
N GLU A 21 -13.16 9.70 -10.71
CA GLU A 21 -12.11 10.51 -11.32
C GLU A 21 -11.52 11.49 -10.30
N PHE A 22 -10.19 11.57 -10.29
CA PHE A 22 -9.46 12.62 -9.59
C PHE A 22 -9.95 14.00 -10.06
N ASN A 23 -10.21 14.91 -9.11
CA ASN A 23 -10.72 16.25 -9.41
C ASN A 23 -9.67 17.31 -9.05
N GLU A 24 -9.06 17.89 -10.07
CA GLU A 24 -7.99 18.89 -9.96
C GLU A 24 -8.39 20.17 -9.20
N SER A 25 -9.70 20.46 -9.08
CA SER A 25 -10.22 21.65 -8.41
C SER A 25 -10.45 21.47 -6.91
N LYS A 26 -10.31 20.24 -6.39
CA LYS A 26 -10.51 19.94 -4.96
C LYS A 26 -9.20 20.04 -4.19
N GLU A 27 -9.28 20.55 -2.96
CA GLU A 27 -8.23 20.38 -1.97
C GLU A 27 -8.35 18.99 -1.31
N TYR A 28 -7.22 18.34 -1.10
CA TYR A 28 -7.14 17.01 -0.52
C TYR A 28 -6.37 17.06 0.79
N ASN A 29 -6.85 16.30 1.78
CA ASN A 29 -6.10 16.12 3.02
C ASN A 29 -4.98 15.09 2.81
N PRO A 30 -3.85 15.20 3.54
CA PRO A 30 -2.79 14.19 3.48
C PRO A 30 -3.30 12.82 3.90
N ILE A 31 -2.77 11.76 3.28
CA ILE A 31 -3.11 10.37 3.63
C ILE A 31 -2.56 9.97 5.00
N SER A 32 -3.03 8.84 5.55
CA SER A 32 -2.61 8.39 6.89
C SER A 32 -1.25 7.67 6.93
N LEU A 33 -0.68 7.30 5.77
CA LEU A 33 0.65 6.69 5.68
C LEU A 33 1.73 7.74 5.99
N ILE A 34 2.59 7.47 6.97
CA ILE A 34 3.67 8.34 7.42
C ILE A 34 5.01 7.97 6.77
N TYR A 35 5.81 8.99 6.46
CA TYR A 35 7.18 8.93 6.00
C TYR A 35 8.00 10.02 6.68
N LYS A 36 8.96 9.61 7.51
CA LYS A 36 9.83 10.51 8.30
C LYS A 36 9.03 11.58 9.06
N GLU A 37 8.08 11.11 9.86
CA GLU A 37 7.20 11.93 10.73
C GLU A 37 6.13 12.77 10.01
N GLU A 38 6.13 12.81 8.68
CA GLU A 38 5.13 13.54 7.87
C GLU A 38 4.26 12.57 7.05
N PRO A 39 3.02 12.94 6.68
CA PRO A 39 2.26 12.18 5.70
C PRO A 39 3.04 12.01 4.39
N LEU A 40 3.13 10.78 3.88
CA LEU A 40 3.96 10.46 2.71
C LEU A 40 3.52 11.23 1.46
N LEU A 41 2.21 11.26 1.17
CA LEU A 41 1.63 11.90 -0.02
C LEU A 41 0.31 12.57 0.31
N THR A 42 -0.02 13.59 -0.46
CA THR A 42 -1.38 14.14 -0.54
C THR A 42 -1.90 13.95 -1.96
N PRO A 43 -3.09 13.35 -2.18
CA PRO A 43 -3.67 13.31 -3.53
C PRO A 43 -3.76 14.73 -4.10
N GLY A 44 -3.47 14.92 -5.38
CA GLY A 44 -3.40 16.24 -6.01
C GLY A 44 -2.09 17.01 -5.84
N GLN A 45 -1.19 16.57 -4.93
CA GLN A 45 0.19 17.06 -4.85
C GLN A 45 0.92 16.73 -6.15
N LYS A 46 1.74 17.66 -6.64
CA LYS A 46 2.55 17.40 -7.83
C LYS A 46 3.79 16.57 -7.47
N LEU A 47 4.27 15.79 -8.43
CA LEU A 47 5.52 15.03 -8.28
C LEU A 47 6.74 15.91 -7.96
N GLU A 48 6.77 17.15 -8.46
CA GLU A 48 7.85 18.10 -8.20
C GLU A 48 7.89 18.61 -6.75
N ASP A 49 6.77 18.52 -6.03
CA ASP A 49 6.62 18.96 -4.65
C ASP A 49 6.82 17.81 -3.64
N LEU A 50 7.20 16.62 -4.10
CA LEU A 50 7.45 15.49 -3.22
C LEU A 50 8.71 15.73 -2.37
N ASN A 51 8.71 15.16 -1.16
CA ASN A 51 9.88 15.15 -0.31
C ASN A 51 11.06 14.56 -1.09
N SER A 52 12.11 15.36 -1.29
CA SER A 52 13.26 14.99 -2.14
C SER A 52 14.06 13.79 -1.61
N SER A 53 13.81 13.38 -0.37
CA SER A 53 14.43 12.19 0.22
C SER A 53 13.69 10.89 -0.10
N LEU A 54 12.43 10.97 -0.58
CA LEU A 54 11.68 9.80 -1.02
C LEU A 54 12.30 9.25 -2.31
N SER A 55 12.79 8.01 -2.24
CA SER A 55 13.35 7.32 -3.41
C SER A 55 12.26 6.53 -4.13
N TYR A 56 12.04 6.82 -5.42
CA TYR A 56 11.05 6.13 -6.24
C TYR A 56 11.47 6.07 -7.70
N ARG A 57 10.84 5.17 -8.47
CA ARG A 57 11.03 5.02 -9.91
C ARG A 57 9.70 4.71 -10.60
N LEU A 58 9.65 4.90 -11.93
CA LEU A 58 8.55 4.38 -12.73
C LEU A 58 8.45 2.86 -12.58
N ASP A 59 7.24 2.35 -12.39
CA ASP A 59 6.98 0.91 -12.37
C ASP A 59 7.26 0.33 -13.77
N PRO A 60 8.18 -0.65 -13.91
CA PRO A 60 8.46 -1.32 -15.18
C PRO A 60 7.21 -1.92 -15.85
N MET A 61 6.21 -2.31 -15.07
CA MET A 61 4.97 -2.91 -15.54
C MET A 61 3.92 -1.87 -15.96
N SER A 62 4.15 -0.59 -15.67
CA SER A 62 3.19 0.47 -15.92
C SER A 62 2.76 0.56 -17.40
N ARG A 63 3.67 0.25 -18.33
CA ARG A 63 3.36 0.20 -19.78
C ARG A 63 2.45 -0.95 -20.20
N GLN A 64 2.35 -2.01 -19.39
CA GLN A 64 1.56 -3.20 -19.72
C GLN A 64 0.10 -3.09 -19.25
N ASN A 65 -0.21 -2.17 -18.33
CA ASN A 65 -1.52 -2.07 -17.68
C ASN A 65 -2.58 -1.31 -18.50
N GLY A 66 -2.31 -0.91 -19.75
CA GLY A 66 -3.26 -0.23 -20.65
C GLY A 66 -3.63 1.21 -20.25
N ASP A 67 -3.52 1.56 -18.96
CA ASP A 67 -3.81 2.87 -18.39
C ASP A 67 -2.66 3.89 -18.52
N PHE A 68 -1.50 3.47 -19.05
CA PHE A 68 -0.33 4.35 -19.22
C PHE A 68 -0.60 5.60 -20.06
N LYS A 69 -1.65 5.56 -20.89
CA LYS A 69 -2.09 6.70 -21.70
C LYS A 69 -2.55 7.87 -20.82
N TYR A 70 -3.10 7.59 -19.64
CA TYR A 70 -3.68 8.60 -18.76
C TYR A 70 -2.93 8.74 -17.43
N LYS A 71 -2.26 7.68 -16.98
CA LYS A 71 -1.56 7.64 -15.69
C LYS A 71 -0.15 7.08 -15.80
N LYS A 72 0.73 7.45 -14.86
CA LYS A 72 2.04 6.81 -14.62
C LYS A 72 2.00 6.13 -13.28
N ASP A 73 2.45 4.90 -13.22
CA ASP A 73 2.62 4.18 -11.96
C ASP A 73 4.07 4.29 -11.50
N PHE A 74 4.23 4.57 -10.22
CA PHE A 74 5.51 4.67 -9.56
C PHE A 74 5.58 3.67 -8.42
N LEU A 75 6.80 3.19 -8.20
CA LEU A 75 7.15 2.29 -7.13
C LEU A 75 8.21 2.97 -6.25
N SER A 76 7.95 3.02 -4.95
CA SER A 76 8.96 3.38 -3.95
C SER A 76 10.10 2.35 -3.95
N THR A 77 11.32 2.85 -3.84
CA THR A 77 12.54 2.04 -3.63
C THR A 77 13.19 2.37 -2.29
N ASP A 78 12.43 2.96 -1.37
CA ASP A 78 12.90 3.40 -0.07
C ASP A 78 12.70 2.29 0.98
N ASP A 79 13.76 1.95 1.70
CA ASP A 79 13.72 0.93 2.76
C ASP A 79 12.97 1.41 4.00
N TYR A 80 12.60 2.70 4.12
CA TYR A 80 11.81 3.24 5.22
C TYR A 80 10.49 2.50 5.47
N PHE A 81 9.92 1.89 4.42
CA PHE A 81 8.67 1.12 4.52
C PHE A 81 8.86 -0.29 5.08
N THR A 82 10.10 -0.70 5.32
CA THR A 82 10.47 -1.93 6.01
C THR A 82 10.64 -1.65 7.50
N VAL A 83 10.04 -2.48 8.36
CA VAL A 83 10.16 -2.36 9.82
C VAL A 83 10.90 -3.56 10.36
N ASP A 84 12.09 -3.33 10.89
CA ASP A 84 12.90 -4.36 11.53
C ASP A 84 12.33 -4.75 12.90
N LEU A 85 12.28 -6.06 13.15
CA LEU A 85 11.83 -6.65 14.40
C LEU A 85 12.95 -7.50 14.99
N ASP A 86 12.92 -7.71 16.30
CA ASP A 86 13.93 -8.51 16.99
C ASP A 86 13.96 -9.97 16.47
N ASN A 87 12.80 -10.49 16.04
CA ASN A 87 12.61 -11.85 15.53
C ASN A 87 11.92 -11.88 14.15
N GLY A 88 12.19 -10.90 13.28
CA GLY A 88 11.58 -10.86 11.97
C GLY A 88 11.64 -9.52 11.28
N VAL A 89 10.80 -9.34 10.27
CA VAL A 89 10.71 -8.11 9.50
C VAL A 89 9.28 -7.91 8.99
N VAL A 90 8.82 -6.67 8.95
CA VAL A 90 7.65 -6.28 8.16
C VAL A 90 8.15 -5.63 6.88
N SER A 91 8.14 -6.37 5.78
CA SER A 91 8.62 -5.87 4.49
C SER A 91 7.51 -5.13 3.75
N GLY A 92 7.75 -3.87 3.40
CA GLY A 92 6.78 -2.99 2.79
C GLY A 92 7.15 -2.57 1.38
N ILE A 93 6.13 -2.39 0.54
CA ILE A 93 6.26 -1.80 -0.79
C ILE A 93 5.12 -0.83 -1.03
N VAL A 94 5.43 0.37 -1.52
CA VAL A 94 4.47 1.45 -1.75
C VAL A 94 4.46 1.83 -3.22
N PHE A 95 3.26 1.95 -3.78
CA PHE A 95 2.99 2.38 -5.14
C PHE A 95 2.15 3.65 -5.12
N PHE A 96 2.36 4.51 -6.11
CA PHE A 96 1.48 5.65 -6.33
C PHE A 96 1.34 5.95 -7.81
N HIS A 97 0.24 6.59 -8.17
CA HIS A 97 -0.10 6.90 -9.55
C HIS A 97 -0.13 8.41 -9.74
N SER A 98 0.39 8.92 -10.85
CA SER A 98 0.20 10.32 -11.25
C SER A 98 -0.61 10.44 -12.53
N ASP A 99 -1.32 11.56 -12.72
CA ASP A 99 -1.87 11.88 -14.03
C ASP A 99 -0.76 12.31 -15.00
N ASN A 100 -0.98 12.11 -16.30
CA ASN A 100 0.01 12.48 -17.33
C ASN A 100 0.04 13.97 -17.68
N SER A 101 -1.05 14.70 -17.45
CA SER A 101 -1.20 16.11 -17.84
C SER A 101 -0.36 17.04 -16.95
N ASN A 102 -0.47 16.86 -15.64
CA ASN A 102 0.01 17.76 -14.61
C ASN A 102 0.93 17.06 -13.60
N ASN A 103 1.15 15.74 -13.74
CA ASN A 103 1.95 14.92 -12.81
C ASN A 103 1.51 15.09 -11.35
N ARG A 104 0.20 15.10 -11.09
CA ARG A 104 -0.37 15.12 -9.74
C ARG A 104 -0.66 13.70 -9.28
N ILE A 105 -0.45 13.44 -7.99
CA ILE A 105 -0.77 12.16 -7.37
C ILE A 105 -2.28 11.91 -7.45
N THR A 106 -2.68 10.79 -8.02
CA THR A 106 -4.10 10.39 -8.18
C THR A 106 -4.48 9.18 -7.33
N GLY A 107 -3.52 8.55 -6.67
CA GLY A 107 -3.78 7.44 -5.78
C GLY A 107 -2.51 6.85 -5.20
N VAL A 108 -2.65 6.18 -4.07
CA VAL A 108 -1.55 5.54 -3.35
C VAL A 108 -2.01 4.16 -2.92
N SER A 109 -1.12 3.18 -2.97
CA SER A 109 -1.36 1.86 -2.42
C SER A 109 -0.10 1.29 -1.81
N GLY A 110 -0.24 0.32 -0.91
CA GLY A 110 0.89 -0.34 -0.29
C GLY A 110 0.57 -1.76 0.09
N ASN A 111 1.60 -2.58 0.16
CA ASN A 111 1.53 -3.95 0.64
C ASN A 111 2.64 -4.17 1.66
N TRP A 112 2.28 -4.76 2.80
CA TRP A 112 3.23 -5.17 3.84
C TRP A 112 3.07 -6.64 4.16
N THR A 113 4.18 -7.34 4.31
CA THR A 113 4.23 -8.76 4.70
C THR A 113 4.89 -8.88 6.06
N PHE A 114 4.22 -9.51 7.00
CA PHE A 114 4.67 -9.69 8.38
C PHE A 114 5.40 -11.02 8.51
N SER A 115 6.72 -11.01 8.31
CA SER A 115 7.59 -12.18 8.42
C SER A 115 8.17 -12.24 9.84
N THR A 116 7.39 -12.75 10.78
CA THR A 116 7.75 -12.89 12.21
C THR A 116 7.34 -14.27 12.73
N ASN A 117 7.74 -14.61 13.95
CA ASN A 117 7.23 -15.79 14.65
C ASN A 117 5.70 -15.74 14.74
N LYS A 118 5.05 -16.89 14.58
CA LYS A 118 3.58 -17.00 14.47
C LYS A 118 2.85 -16.93 15.82
N ASP A 119 3.56 -16.86 16.93
CA ASP A 119 2.94 -16.70 18.23
C ASP A 119 2.29 -15.31 18.36
N SER A 120 1.20 -15.23 19.13
CA SER A 120 0.38 -14.03 19.22
C SER A 120 1.14 -12.82 19.76
N LEU A 121 2.15 -13.03 20.63
CA LEU A 121 2.94 -11.94 21.18
C LEU A 121 3.86 -11.33 20.12
N SER A 122 4.59 -12.16 19.37
CA SER A 122 5.47 -11.71 18.28
C SER A 122 4.69 -10.99 17.17
N LEU A 123 3.50 -11.49 16.82
CA LEU A 123 2.63 -10.82 15.85
C LEU A 123 2.09 -9.48 16.36
N GLN A 124 1.67 -9.41 17.63
CA GLN A 124 1.19 -8.15 18.21
C GLN A 124 2.30 -7.09 18.25
N LEU A 125 3.52 -7.48 18.66
CA LEU A 125 4.68 -6.58 18.65
C LEU A 125 5.02 -6.09 17.23
N ALA A 126 4.90 -6.97 16.23
CA ALA A 126 5.09 -6.59 14.83
C ALA A 126 4.06 -5.56 14.38
N ILE A 127 2.78 -5.77 14.72
CA ILE A 127 1.70 -4.82 14.45
C ILE A 127 1.95 -3.49 15.14
N ASP A 128 2.28 -3.50 16.43
CA ASP A 128 2.46 -2.27 17.20
C ASP A 128 3.63 -1.45 16.65
N LYS A 129 4.78 -2.08 16.34
CA LYS A 129 5.91 -1.39 15.70
C LYS A 129 5.51 -0.86 14.32
N PHE A 130 4.81 -1.66 13.52
CA PHE A 130 4.34 -1.28 12.19
C PHE A 130 3.37 -0.08 12.22
N THR A 131 2.33 -0.12 13.05
CA THR A 131 1.33 0.96 13.12
C THR A 131 1.93 2.22 13.72
N ASN A 132 2.78 2.12 14.75
CA ASN A 132 3.47 3.30 15.28
C ASN A 132 4.40 3.97 14.25
N HIS A 133 5.06 3.18 13.40
CA HIS A 133 5.99 3.69 12.39
C HIS A 133 5.30 4.27 11.16
N LEU A 134 4.32 3.56 10.60
CA LEU A 134 3.75 3.87 9.29
C LEU A 134 2.30 4.33 9.32
N PHE A 135 1.50 3.86 10.27
CA PHE A 135 0.06 4.16 10.32
C PHE A 135 -0.45 4.38 11.75
N PRO A 136 -0.06 5.48 12.43
CA PRO A 136 -0.47 5.71 13.82
C PRO A 136 -1.99 5.73 14.01
N ILE A 137 -2.74 6.05 12.95
CA ILE A 137 -4.20 6.01 12.94
C ILE A 137 -4.80 4.62 13.22
N LEU A 138 -4.02 3.56 13.01
CA LEU A 138 -4.41 2.15 13.23
C LEU A 138 -4.08 1.65 14.64
N ASN A 139 -3.39 2.45 15.46
CA ASN A 139 -3.04 2.06 16.83
C ASN A 139 -4.31 1.65 17.60
N GLY A 140 -4.32 0.42 18.10
CA GLY A 140 -5.45 -0.18 18.83
C GLY A 140 -6.68 -0.52 17.99
N LYS A 141 -6.62 -0.43 16.65
CA LYS A 141 -7.74 -0.75 15.74
C LYS A 141 -7.50 -2.00 14.89
N LEU A 142 -6.24 -2.31 14.60
CA LEU A 142 -5.87 -3.47 13.79
C LEU A 142 -6.01 -4.74 14.65
N GLU A 143 -6.90 -5.65 14.23
CA GLU A 143 -7.13 -6.93 14.92
C GLU A 143 -6.64 -8.10 14.06
N LEU A 144 -5.90 -9.03 14.66
CA LEU A 144 -5.43 -10.29 14.02
C LEU A 144 -6.58 -11.28 13.86
N LYS A 145 -7.51 -10.98 12.97
CA LYS A 145 -8.62 -11.88 12.62
C LYS A 145 -8.78 -12.00 11.12
N LYS A 146 -9.42 -13.08 10.71
CA LYS A 146 -9.76 -13.33 9.32
C LYS A 146 -10.61 -12.18 8.78
N ASP A 147 -10.31 -11.74 7.56
CA ASP A 147 -11.07 -10.72 6.83
C ASP A 147 -11.18 -9.36 7.54
N TRP A 148 -10.23 -9.02 8.43
CA TRP A 148 -10.22 -7.67 9.01
C TRP A 148 -10.02 -6.63 7.91
N SER A 149 -10.86 -5.60 7.95
CA SER A 149 -10.75 -4.44 7.09
C SER A 149 -11.22 -3.19 7.83
N LEU A 150 -10.67 -2.06 7.44
CA LEU A 150 -11.05 -0.75 7.94
C LEU A 150 -11.14 0.21 6.76
N GLU A 151 -12.21 0.98 6.72
CA GLU A 151 -12.39 2.06 5.77
C GLU A 151 -12.45 3.39 6.53
N ILE A 152 -11.65 4.35 6.11
CA ILE A 152 -11.63 5.70 6.66
C ILE A 152 -12.08 6.65 5.56
N GLU A 153 -13.30 7.14 5.73
CA GLU A 153 -13.90 8.08 4.81
C GLU A 153 -13.36 9.49 5.04
N ARG A 154 -12.78 10.08 4.01
CA ARG A 154 -12.37 11.49 3.97
C ARG A 154 -13.27 12.24 2.99
N ASN A 155 -13.23 13.56 3.02
CA ASN A 155 -14.09 14.38 2.16
C ASN A 155 -13.85 14.11 0.66
N THR A 156 -12.59 13.87 0.27
CA THR A 156 -12.17 13.83 -1.13
C THR A 156 -11.51 12.51 -1.54
N TYR A 157 -11.33 11.58 -0.61
CA TYR A 157 -10.83 10.24 -0.87
C TYR A 157 -11.29 9.28 0.24
N THR A 158 -11.04 8.00 0.03
CA THR A 158 -11.29 6.92 0.99
C THR A 158 -10.00 6.15 1.19
N GLU A 159 -9.63 5.89 2.44
CA GLU A 159 -8.52 4.99 2.79
C GLU A 159 -9.07 3.62 3.17
N MET A 160 -8.57 2.58 2.52
CA MET A 160 -8.96 1.20 2.77
C MET A 160 -7.76 0.42 3.27
N PHE A 161 -7.97 -0.31 4.34
CA PHE A 161 -7.02 -1.24 4.94
C PHE A 161 -7.62 -2.63 4.92
N LYS A 162 -6.85 -3.64 4.52
CA LYS A 162 -7.26 -5.04 4.54
C LYS A 162 -6.13 -5.90 5.05
N LEU A 163 -6.38 -6.61 6.13
CA LEU A 163 -5.46 -7.61 6.66
C LEU A 163 -5.86 -8.97 6.11
N ASN A 164 -4.96 -9.59 5.34
CA ASN A 164 -5.14 -10.92 4.80
C ASN A 164 -4.45 -11.93 5.73
N ASN A 165 -5.21 -12.93 6.13
CA ASN A 165 -4.69 -14.04 6.89
C ASN A 165 -3.84 -14.96 5.99
N PRO A 166 -2.84 -15.64 6.56
CA PRO A 166 -2.13 -16.68 5.85
C PRO A 166 -3.10 -17.79 5.41
N GLU A 167 -3.07 -18.13 4.11
CA GLU A 167 -3.85 -19.26 3.55
C GLU A 167 -3.33 -20.64 3.99
N HIS A 168 -2.07 -20.72 4.43
CA HIS A 168 -1.37 -21.96 4.77
C HIS A 168 -0.46 -21.76 5.99
N ASP A 169 -0.09 -22.86 6.65
CA ASP A 169 0.79 -22.84 7.82
C ASP A 169 2.21 -22.30 7.54
N TYR A 170 2.56 -22.05 6.28
CA TYR A 170 3.83 -21.43 5.87
C TYR A 170 3.69 -20.01 5.30
N SER A 171 2.48 -19.48 5.14
CA SER A 171 2.31 -18.10 4.68
C SER A 171 2.39 -17.10 5.85
N SER A 172 2.66 -15.85 5.49
CA SER A 172 2.76 -14.70 6.40
C SER A 172 1.45 -13.91 6.35
N TRP A 173 1.16 -13.18 7.42
CA TRP A 173 0.11 -12.15 7.37
C TRP A 173 0.52 -11.05 6.41
N SER A 174 -0.45 -10.45 5.72
CA SER A 174 -0.19 -9.28 4.87
C SER A 174 -1.24 -8.20 5.05
N LEU A 175 -0.80 -6.94 5.00
CA LEU A 175 -1.68 -5.79 5.00
C LEU A 175 -1.65 -5.13 3.63
N TYR A 176 -2.83 -4.97 3.03
CA TYR A 176 -3.05 -4.14 1.86
C TYR A 176 -3.61 -2.78 2.30
N TYR A 177 -3.11 -1.72 1.65
CA TYR A 177 -3.57 -0.35 1.82
C TYR A 177 -3.86 0.27 0.46
N LYS A 178 -4.91 1.09 0.39
CA LYS A 178 -5.19 1.93 -0.77
C LYS A 178 -5.87 3.23 -0.36
N ALA A 179 -5.47 4.34 -0.95
CA ALA A 179 -6.16 5.62 -0.90
C ALA A 179 -6.74 5.93 -2.30
N ILE A 180 -8.06 6.00 -2.41
CA ILE A 180 -8.79 6.22 -3.68
C ILE A 180 -9.53 7.56 -3.63
N PRO A 181 -9.33 8.48 -4.58
CA PRO A 181 -10.15 9.69 -4.70
C PRO A 181 -11.65 9.43 -4.86
N LYS A 182 -12.46 10.43 -4.45
CA LYS A 182 -13.92 10.46 -4.60
C LYS A 182 -14.42 11.40 -5.67
#